data_AF-A0A966XC34-F1
#
_entry.id   AF-A0A966XC34-F1
#
_cell.length_a   1.000
_cell.length_b   1.000
_cell.length_c   1.000
_cell.angle_alpha   90.00
_cell.angle_beta   90.00
_cell.angle_gamma   90.00
#
_symmetry.space_group_name_H-M   'P 1'
#
loop_
_entity.id
_entity.type
_entity.pdbx_description
1 polymer ?
#
loop_
_entity_poly.entity_id
_entity_poly.type
_entity_poly.pdbx_seq_one_letter_code
_entity_poly.pdbx_strand_id
1 'polypeptide(L)'
;EIGVKDVNGDGFREMPDGSPLEVTLDFSATQPPTGVHVRKNEFIAKDWNAIGIKTALNPIPSTSMDELWATGKKMTNADWGVGDGPNHLVYPQWVVPMEPTRWAPLHGNWYLVKGTTREGAEADKDPYERTPPRVAPEPGSSIARLWDLYDQTKVEPDVNKRNKLVWDMIKIHVEDGPFFSGLSANTPAIVLVKKGLNNVPKRDDLALGGFVAPWIHPTPAVYDPETYYWDNPAAH
;
A
#
# COMPACT_ATOMS: atom_id res chain seq x y z
N GLU A 1 -15.98 -21.37 3.69
CA GLU A 1 -15.83 -20.73 5.02
C GLU A 1 -14.50 -21.17 5.63
N ILE A 2 -13.87 -20.35 6.48
CA ILE A 2 -12.50 -20.56 7.01
C ILE A 2 -12.45 -21.15 8.43
N GLY A 3 -13.59 -21.55 9.00
CA GLY A 3 -13.65 -22.24 10.29
C GLY A 3 -13.58 -21.37 11.54
N VAL A 4 -13.62 -20.03 11.41
CA VAL A 4 -13.65 -19.11 12.55
C VAL A 4 -15.07 -18.97 13.12
N LYS A 5 -15.23 -19.10 14.44
CA LYS A 5 -16.53 -19.06 15.13
C LYS A 5 -16.35 -18.66 16.60
N ASP A 6 -17.36 -18.03 17.19
CA ASP A 6 -17.43 -17.80 18.64
C ASP A 6 -17.80 -19.12 19.32
N VAL A 7 -16.84 -19.74 20.01
CA VAL A 7 -17.04 -21.00 20.75
C VAL A 7 -17.33 -20.78 22.23
N ASN A 8 -16.89 -19.66 22.79
CA ASN A 8 -16.90 -19.43 24.23
C ASN A 8 -18.08 -18.54 24.69
N GLY A 9 -18.78 -17.90 23.74
CA GLY A 9 -19.94 -17.05 23.96
C GLY A 9 -19.63 -15.60 24.36
N ASP A 10 -18.40 -15.13 24.19
CA ASP A 10 -17.97 -13.76 24.54
C ASP A 10 -18.26 -12.73 23.45
N GLY A 11 -18.79 -13.17 22.30
CA GLY A 11 -19.13 -12.33 21.15
C GLY A 11 -18.00 -12.18 20.13
N PHE A 12 -16.81 -12.75 20.36
CA PHE A 12 -15.69 -12.75 19.43
C PHE A 12 -15.41 -14.16 18.88
N ARG A 13 -14.91 -14.21 17.65
CA ARG A 13 -14.58 -15.48 16.99
C ARG A 13 -13.21 -15.98 17.45
N GLU A 14 -13.07 -17.29 17.50
CA GLU A 14 -11.80 -17.99 17.63
C GLU A 14 -11.34 -18.57 16.29
N MET A 15 -10.03 -18.75 16.18
CA MET A 15 -9.35 -19.52 15.16
C MET A 15 -9.73 -21.01 15.26
N PRO A 16 -9.52 -21.82 14.20
CA PRO A 16 -9.82 -23.26 14.23
C PRO A 16 -9.08 -24.04 15.32
N ASP A 17 -7.93 -23.55 15.79
CA ASP A 17 -7.15 -24.12 16.89
C ASP A 17 -7.65 -23.70 18.28
N GLY A 18 -8.70 -22.87 18.35
CA GLY A 18 -9.29 -22.35 19.58
C GLY A 18 -8.61 -21.09 20.14
N SER A 19 -7.55 -20.59 19.51
CA SER A 19 -6.95 -19.31 19.89
C SER A 19 -7.85 -18.13 19.47
N PRO A 20 -7.81 -16.98 20.15
CA PRO A 20 -8.59 -15.81 19.77
C PRO A 20 -8.27 -15.32 18.34
N LEU A 21 -9.29 -14.99 17.55
CA LEU A 21 -9.09 -14.22 16.31
C LEU A 21 -8.92 -12.74 16.67
N GLU A 22 -7.67 -12.31 16.79
CA GLU A 22 -7.31 -10.93 17.10
C GLU A 22 -6.65 -10.24 15.91
N VAL A 23 -7.08 -9.01 15.61
CA VAL A 23 -6.47 -8.15 14.60
C VAL A 23 -5.99 -6.84 15.20
N THR A 24 -4.71 -6.53 15.04
CA THR A 24 -4.16 -5.23 15.42
C THR A 24 -4.11 -4.29 14.22
N LEU A 25 -4.63 -3.07 14.41
CA LEU A 25 -4.46 -1.96 13.48
C LEU A 25 -3.18 -1.24 13.90
N ASP A 26 -2.07 -1.56 13.23
CA ASP A 26 -0.74 -1.06 13.54
C ASP A 26 -0.51 0.27 12.84
N PHE A 27 -0.17 1.31 13.61
CA PHE A 27 0.10 2.65 13.11
C PHE A 27 1.20 3.35 13.90
N SER A 28 1.80 4.38 13.33
CA SER A 28 2.77 5.22 13.99
C SER A 28 2.16 5.93 15.20
N ALA A 29 2.79 5.82 16.36
CA ALA A 29 2.39 6.48 17.60
C ALA A 29 2.43 8.02 17.53
N THR A 30 3.07 8.59 16.50
CA THR A 30 3.10 10.03 16.24
C THR A 30 1.92 10.54 15.41
N GLN A 31 1.04 9.64 14.95
CA GLN A 31 -0.19 10.04 14.26
C GLN A 31 -1.05 10.93 15.18
N PRO A 32 -1.59 12.06 14.68
CA PRO A 32 -2.45 12.91 15.48
C PRO A 32 -3.70 12.13 15.96
N PRO A 33 -4.10 12.22 17.25
CA PRO A 33 -5.27 11.49 17.76
C PRO A 33 -6.57 11.81 17.01
N THR A 34 -6.71 13.06 16.54
CA THR A 34 -7.86 13.49 15.72
C THR A 34 -7.58 13.43 14.22
N GLY A 35 -6.44 12.86 13.82
CA GLY A 35 -6.02 12.70 12.44
C GLY A 35 -6.79 11.60 11.71
N VAL A 36 -6.79 11.67 10.38
CA VAL A 36 -7.56 10.77 9.52
C VAL A 36 -7.23 9.29 9.76
N HIS A 37 -5.95 8.95 10.00
CA HIS A 37 -5.53 7.56 10.20
C HIS A 37 -6.06 6.97 11.51
N VAL A 38 -5.96 7.70 12.62
CA VAL A 38 -6.48 7.24 13.92
C VAL A 38 -8.01 7.14 13.87
N ARG A 39 -8.70 8.16 13.36
CA ARG A 39 -10.17 8.17 13.28
C ARG A 39 -10.73 7.06 12.42
N LYS A 40 -10.11 6.81 11.26
CA LYS A 40 -10.44 5.68 10.40
C LYS A 40 -10.26 4.36 11.15
N ASN A 41 -9.15 4.18 11.86
CA ASN A 41 -8.88 2.95 12.61
C ASN A 41 -9.88 2.73 13.76
N GLU A 42 -10.32 3.79 14.44
CA GLU A 42 -11.40 3.73 15.45
C GLU A 42 -12.70 3.17 14.85
N PHE A 43 -13.08 3.62 13.65
CA PHE A 43 -14.27 3.12 12.95
C PHE A 43 -14.12 1.66 12.52
N ILE A 44 -12.97 1.27 11.94
CA ILE A 44 -12.69 -0.13 11.58
C ILE A 44 -12.82 -1.02 12.82
N ALA A 45 -12.15 -0.65 13.91
CA ALA A 45 -12.17 -1.45 15.14
C ALA A 45 -13.58 -1.57 15.70
N LYS A 46 -14.36 -0.48 15.72
CA LYS A 46 -15.77 -0.51 16.14
C LYS A 46 -16.59 -1.48 15.29
N ASP A 47 -16.51 -1.36 13.97
CA ASP A 47 -17.34 -2.13 13.05
C ASP A 47 -16.93 -3.61 13.01
N TRP A 48 -15.64 -3.91 13.12
CA TRP A 48 -15.13 -5.28 13.19
C TRP A 48 -15.46 -5.96 14.52
N ASN A 49 -15.35 -5.24 15.64
CA ASN A 49 -15.79 -5.76 16.94
C ASN A 49 -17.30 -6.05 16.94
N ALA A 50 -18.12 -5.24 16.25
CA ALA A 50 -19.57 -5.47 16.15
C ALA A 50 -19.96 -6.75 15.39
N ILE A 51 -19.06 -7.30 14.57
CA ILE A 51 -19.26 -8.57 13.84
C ILE A 51 -18.45 -9.74 14.44
N GLY A 52 -17.86 -9.54 15.63
CA GLY A 52 -17.12 -10.56 16.37
C GLY A 52 -15.67 -10.77 15.91
N ILE A 53 -15.05 -9.80 15.24
CA ILE A 53 -13.61 -9.81 14.96
C ILE A 53 -12.93 -8.91 15.98
N LYS A 54 -12.23 -9.49 16.95
CA LYS A 54 -11.61 -8.73 18.03
C LYS A 54 -10.50 -7.85 17.46
N THR A 55 -10.71 -6.53 17.49
CA THR A 55 -9.86 -5.57 16.80
C THR A 55 -9.39 -4.48 17.76
N ALA A 56 -8.09 -4.23 17.78
CA ALA A 56 -7.47 -3.23 18.66
C ALA A 56 -6.56 -2.27 17.88
N LEU A 57 -6.52 -1.02 18.33
CA LEU A 57 -5.55 -0.02 17.85
C LEU A 57 -4.19 -0.30 18.51
N ASN A 58 -3.13 -0.37 17.71
CA ASN A 58 -1.78 -0.64 18.18
C ASN A 58 -0.81 0.47 17.72
N PRO A 59 -0.55 1.51 18.54
CA PRO A 59 0.43 2.53 18.23
C PRO A 59 1.85 2.00 18.43
N ILE A 60 2.68 2.11 17.38
CA ILE A 60 4.06 1.63 17.33
C ILE A 60 5.01 2.83 17.18
N PRO A 61 6.20 2.86 17.82
CA PRO A 61 7.20 3.89 17.58
C PRO A 61 7.52 4.04 16.08
N SER A 62 7.44 5.28 15.55
CA SER A 62 7.58 5.55 14.10
C SER A 62 8.87 4.99 13.51
N THR A 63 9.97 5.04 14.28
CA THR A 63 11.29 4.54 13.87
C THR A 63 11.35 3.04 13.65
N SER A 64 10.39 2.27 14.17
CA SER A 64 10.34 0.82 14.06
C SER A 64 9.33 0.32 13.02
N MET A 65 8.49 1.21 12.48
CA MET A 65 7.38 0.84 11.60
C MET A 65 7.82 0.06 10.36
N ASP A 66 8.85 0.56 9.67
CA ASP A 66 9.32 -0.02 8.42
C ASP A 66 10.08 -1.34 8.67
N GLU A 67 10.91 -1.40 9.72
CA GLU A 67 11.65 -2.61 10.07
C GLU A 67 10.70 -3.75 10.47
N LEU A 68 9.73 -3.47 11.34
CA LEU A 68 8.75 -4.47 11.78
C LEU A 68 7.90 -4.96 10.61
N TRP A 69 7.56 -4.08 9.67
CA TRP A 69 6.85 -4.47 8.46
C TRP A 69 7.70 -5.32 7.54
N ALA A 70 8.90 -4.86 7.21
CA ALA A 70 9.84 -5.56 6.32
C ALA A 70 10.28 -6.94 6.84
N THR A 71 10.17 -7.16 8.15
CA THR A 71 10.49 -8.44 8.82
C THR A 71 9.26 -9.27 9.19
N GLY A 72 8.05 -8.86 8.78
CA GLY A 72 6.82 -9.63 9.01
C GLY A 72 6.34 -9.68 10.46
N LYS A 73 6.74 -8.71 11.29
CA LYS A 73 6.39 -8.59 12.71
C LYS A 73 5.20 -7.69 12.99
N LYS A 74 4.75 -6.95 11.98
CA LYS A 74 3.48 -6.19 12.01
C LYS A 74 2.38 -7.03 11.40
N MET A 75 1.17 -6.92 11.96
CA MET A 75 -0.01 -7.58 11.42
C MET A 75 -0.62 -6.73 10.29
N THR A 76 -0.64 -5.41 10.45
CA THR A 76 -1.21 -4.50 9.46
C THR A 76 -0.33 -3.28 9.20
N ASN A 77 -0.69 -2.49 8.19
CA ASN A 77 -0.08 -1.18 7.94
C ASN A 77 -1.22 -0.14 7.82
N ALA A 78 -1.72 0.35 8.96
CA ALA A 78 -3.02 1.01 9.07
C ALA A 78 -2.94 2.55 9.05
N ASP A 79 -1.78 3.15 8.85
CA ASP A 79 -1.55 4.60 8.82
C ASP A 79 -1.01 5.13 7.50
N TRP A 80 -1.25 4.35 6.45
CA TRP A 80 -0.99 4.76 5.09
C TRP A 80 -2.17 4.31 4.21
N GLY A 81 -1.94 4.24 2.91
CA GLY A 81 -2.92 4.21 1.84
C GLY A 81 -2.20 3.78 0.57
N VAL A 82 -2.97 3.46 -0.46
CA VAL A 82 -2.42 3.00 -1.74
C VAL A 82 -2.62 4.13 -2.74
N GLY A 83 -1.54 4.52 -3.40
CA GLY A 83 -1.58 5.60 -4.39
C GLY A 83 -0.44 5.46 -5.37
N ASP A 84 -0.80 5.27 -6.64
CA ASP A 84 0.09 5.37 -7.79
C ASP A 84 -0.74 5.55 -9.08
N GLY A 85 -0.11 6.01 -10.15
CA GLY A 85 -0.75 6.23 -11.44
C GLY A 85 -0.30 7.52 -12.15
N PRO A 86 -0.80 7.75 -13.37
CA PRO A 86 -1.64 6.83 -14.16
C PRO A 86 -0.87 5.61 -14.70
N ASN A 87 0.47 5.63 -14.65
CA ASN A 87 1.32 4.54 -15.12
C ASN A 87 1.92 3.74 -13.95
N HIS A 88 1.32 2.60 -13.62
CA HIS A 88 1.78 1.72 -12.53
C HIS A 88 3.12 1.02 -12.80
N LEU A 89 3.72 1.17 -13.98
CA LEU A 89 5.07 0.63 -14.24
C LEU A 89 6.18 1.61 -13.86
N VAL A 90 5.86 2.88 -13.59
CA VAL A 90 6.81 3.82 -13.00
C VAL A 90 7.11 3.44 -11.56
N TYR A 91 6.11 2.94 -10.82
CA TYR A 91 6.25 2.55 -9.42
C TYR A 91 5.48 1.24 -9.09
N PRO A 92 5.92 0.11 -9.69
CA PRO A 92 5.18 -1.14 -9.71
C PRO A 92 5.00 -1.80 -8.34
N GLN A 93 5.78 -1.40 -7.33
CA GLN A 93 5.75 -2.00 -5.99
C GLN A 93 4.40 -1.98 -5.27
N TRP A 94 3.45 -1.14 -5.68
CA TRP A 94 2.07 -1.22 -5.16
C TRP A 94 1.31 -2.43 -5.69
N VAL A 95 1.52 -2.79 -6.97
CA VAL A 95 0.80 -3.90 -7.62
C VAL A 95 1.64 -5.18 -7.70
N VAL A 96 2.97 -5.07 -7.58
CA VAL A 96 3.92 -6.19 -7.67
C VAL A 96 4.78 -6.20 -6.42
N PRO A 97 4.76 -7.25 -5.59
CA PRO A 97 5.55 -7.28 -4.37
C PRO A 97 7.01 -7.58 -4.72
N MET A 98 7.81 -6.54 -4.92
CA MET A 98 9.19 -6.63 -5.39
C MET A 98 10.22 -5.97 -4.45
N GLU A 99 9.73 -5.41 -3.35
CA GLU A 99 10.50 -4.76 -2.29
C GLU A 99 9.68 -4.78 -0.97
N PRO A 100 10.32 -4.66 0.20
CA PRO A 100 9.69 -5.01 1.47
C PRO A 100 8.82 -3.93 2.13
N THR A 101 8.74 -2.72 1.58
CA THR A 101 8.01 -1.58 2.20
C THR A 101 6.55 -1.50 1.79
N ARG A 102 6.07 -2.44 0.97
CA ARG A 102 4.66 -2.54 0.50
C ARG A 102 4.07 -3.88 0.94
N TRP A 103 2.95 -4.28 0.35
CA TRP A 103 2.32 -5.55 0.69
C TRP A 103 3.23 -6.76 0.39
N ALA A 104 3.02 -7.86 1.11
CA ALA A 104 3.81 -9.08 1.01
C ALA A 104 5.35 -8.87 1.18
N PRO A 105 5.80 -8.29 2.32
CA PRO A 105 7.18 -7.86 2.52
C PRO A 105 8.23 -8.96 2.38
N LEU A 106 7.95 -10.18 2.87
CA LEU A 106 8.88 -11.32 2.74
C LEU A 106 9.06 -11.77 1.28
N HIS A 107 8.03 -11.63 0.44
CA HIS A 107 8.15 -11.87 -1.00
C HIS A 107 8.95 -10.76 -1.67
N GLY A 108 8.74 -9.50 -1.27
CA GLY A 108 9.58 -8.38 -1.69
C GLY A 108 11.06 -8.59 -1.37
N ASN A 109 11.38 -9.03 -0.15
CA ASN A 109 12.75 -9.41 0.23
C ASN A 109 13.31 -10.56 -0.61
N TRP A 110 12.49 -11.55 -0.98
CA TRP A 110 12.91 -12.61 -1.90
C TRP A 110 13.24 -12.04 -3.28
N TYR A 111 12.39 -11.17 -3.81
CA TYR A 111 12.60 -10.55 -5.12
C TYR A 111 13.93 -9.80 -5.18
N LEU A 112 14.29 -9.08 -4.12
CA LEU A 112 15.57 -8.33 -4.04
C LEU A 112 16.81 -9.24 -4.07
N VAL A 113 16.71 -10.50 -3.67
CA VAL A 113 17.84 -11.44 -3.70
C VAL A 113 17.82 -12.39 -4.90
N LYS A 114 16.78 -12.34 -5.73
CA LYS A 114 16.65 -13.17 -6.95
C LYS A 114 17.85 -12.96 -7.88
N GLY A 115 18.44 -14.05 -8.38
CA GLY A 115 19.64 -14.05 -9.21
C GLY A 115 20.95 -13.81 -8.46
N THR A 116 20.93 -13.66 -7.13
CA THR A 116 22.13 -13.50 -6.31
C THR A 116 22.47 -14.81 -5.58
N THR A 117 23.66 -14.88 -4.98
CA THR A 117 24.06 -16.02 -4.14
C THR A 117 23.15 -16.23 -2.92
N ARG A 118 22.34 -15.23 -2.53
CA ARG A 118 21.42 -15.31 -1.39
C ARG A 118 20.06 -15.93 -1.72
N GLU A 119 19.70 -16.09 -2.99
CA GLU A 119 18.39 -16.64 -3.39
C GLU A 119 18.16 -18.03 -2.80
N GLY A 120 19.13 -18.94 -2.95
CA GLY A 120 19.06 -20.31 -2.41
C GLY A 120 19.71 -20.49 -1.03
N ALA A 121 20.27 -19.43 -0.43
CA ALA A 121 20.91 -19.51 0.87
C ALA A 121 19.87 -19.65 1.99
N GLU A 122 20.23 -20.32 3.09
CA GLU A 122 19.37 -20.48 4.29
C GLU A 122 18.01 -21.16 3.98
N ALA A 123 17.98 -22.02 2.95
CA ALA A 123 16.77 -22.75 2.56
C ALA A 123 16.30 -23.72 3.65
N ASP A 124 17.21 -24.16 4.52
CA ASP A 124 16.98 -24.99 5.70
C ASP A 124 16.40 -24.23 6.90
N LYS A 125 16.43 -22.89 6.89
CA LYS A 125 15.84 -22.06 7.95
C LYS A 125 14.39 -21.72 7.67
N ASP A 126 13.65 -21.47 8.73
CA ASP A 126 12.33 -20.83 8.67
C ASP A 126 12.43 -19.51 7.88
N PRO A 127 11.51 -19.21 6.94
CA PRO A 127 11.50 -17.96 6.17
C PRO A 127 11.66 -16.68 6.99
N TYR A 128 11.14 -16.65 8.22
CA TYR A 128 11.24 -15.51 9.14
C TYR A 128 12.62 -15.36 9.80
N GLU A 129 13.42 -16.44 9.84
CA GLU A 129 14.77 -16.46 10.44
C GLU A 129 15.90 -16.25 9.41
N ARG A 130 15.55 -16.14 8.13
CA ARG A 130 16.51 -15.85 7.05
C ARG A 130 17.00 -14.40 7.13
N THR A 131 18.14 -14.09 6.50
CA THR A 131 18.72 -12.73 6.49
C THR A 131 18.83 -12.13 5.07
N PRO A 132 17.90 -11.24 4.64
CA PRO A 132 16.69 -10.80 5.34
C PRO A 132 15.60 -11.89 5.34
N PRO A 133 14.56 -11.76 6.20
CA PRO A 133 13.40 -12.65 6.19
C PRO A 133 12.75 -12.67 4.80
N ARG A 134 12.62 -13.86 4.22
CA ARG A 134 12.22 -13.98 2.81
C ARG A 134 11.57 -15.32 2.48
N VAL A 135 10.58 -15.28 1.60
CA VAL A 135 9.88 -16.48 1.13
C VAL A 135 9.66 -16.40 -0.38
N ALA A 136 9.99 -17.48 -1.08
CA ALA A 136 9.72 -17.62 -2.50
C ALA A 136 8.20 -17.71 -2.73
N PRO A 137 7.67 -17.20 -3.83
CA PRO A 137 6.27 -17.45 -4.17
C PRO A 137 6.07 -18.92 -4.51
N GLU A 138 4.95 -19.48 -4.07
CA GLU A 138 4.54 -20.81 -4.50
C GLU A 138 4.24 -20.79 -6.02
N PRO A 139 4.62 -21.85 -6.78
CA PRO A 139 4.30 -21.94 -8.19
C PRO A 139 2.79 -21.78 -8.45
N GLY A 140 2.42 -20.86 -9.34
CA GLY A 140 1.02 -20.59 -9.68
C GLY A 140 0.26 -19.68 -8.70
N SER A 141 0.87 -19.30 -7.56
CA SER A 141 0.29 -18.32 -6.64
C SER A 141 0.08 -16.95 -7.31
N SER A 142 -0.79 -16.12 -6.72
CA SER A 142 -1.03 -14.75 -7.16
C SER A 142 0.28 -13.96 -7.31
N ILE A 143 1.22 -14.14 -6.37
CA ILE A 143 2.51 -13.46 -6.39
C ILE A 143 3.40 -13.97 -7.53
N ALA A 144 3.47 -15.28 -7.78
CA ALA A 144 4.20 -15.82 -8.92
C ALA A 144 3.66 -15.26 -10.25
N ARG A 145 2.34 -15.26 -10.41
CA ARG A 145 1.68 -14.70 -11.61
C ARG A 145 1.92 -13.20 -11.78
N LEU A 146 1.90 -12.42 -10.70
CA LEU A 146 2.23 -11.00 -10.73
C LEU A 146 3.67 -10.75 -11.17
N TRP A 147 4.62 -11.55 -10.69
CA TRP A 147 6.02 -11.45 -11.10
C TRP A 147 6.21 -11.82 -12.56
N ASP A 148 5.55 -12.88 -13.05
CA ASP A 148 5.61 -13.30 -14.45
C ASP A 148 5.04 -12.23 -15.40
N LEU A 149 3.91 -11.60 -15.03
CA LEU A 149 3.34 -10.48 -15.78
C LEU A 149 4.28 -9.27 -15.78
N TYR A 150 4.84 -8.93 -14.62
CA TYR A 150 5.78 -7.82 -14.50
C TYR A 150 7.05 -8.05 -15.34
N ASP A 151 7.60 -9.26 -15.33
CA ASP A 151 8.78 -9.60 -16.14
C ASP A 151 8.48 -9.48 -17.66
N GLN A 152 7.27 -9.84 -18.11
CA GLN A 152 6.84 -9.59 -19.49
C GLN A 152 6.79 -8.10 -19.84
N THR A 153 6.37 -7.24 -18.90
CA THR A 153 6.29 -5.79 -19.18
C THR A 153 7.65 -5.15 -19.50
N LYS A 154 8.74 -5.73 -18.99
CA LYS A 154 10.12 -5.21 -19.18
C LYS A 154 10.62 -5.38 -20.61
N VAL A 155 10.08 -6.35 -21.35
CA VAL A 155 10.54 -6.71 -22.70
C VAL A 155 9.48 -6.49 -23.78
N GLU A 156 8.23 -6.18 -23.41
CA GLU A 156 7.14 -5.90 -24.36
C GLU A 156 7.27 -4.48 -24.95
N PRO A 157 7.59 -4.29 -26.23
CA PRO A 157 7.78 -2.96 -26.82
C PRO A 157 6.46 -2.21 -27.12
N ASP A 158 5.34 -2.92 -27.30
CA ASP A 158 4.05 -2.29 -27.61
C ASP A 158 3.38 -1.77 -26.35
N VAL A 159 3.09 -0.46 -26.33
CA VAL A 159 2.52 0.23 -25.17
C VAL A 159 1.14 -0.31 -24.81
N ASN A 160 0.30 -0.66 -25.79
CA ASN A 160 -1.05 -1.15 -25.51
C ASN A 160 -1.03 -2.57 -24.94
N LYS A 161 -0.16 -3.44 -25.45
CA LYS A 161 0.07 -4.77 -24.87
C LYS A 161 0.64 -4.67 -23.46
N ARG A 162 1.60 -3.76 -23.24
CA ARG A 162 2.18 -3.51 -21.92
C ARG A 162 1.14 -3.00 -20.93
N ASN A 163 0.25 -2.10 -21.35
CA ASN A 163 -0.87 -1.63 -20.53
C ASN A 163 -1.85 -2.76 -20.20
N LYS A 164 -2.10 -3.68 -21.14
CA LYS A 164 -2.95 -4.85 -20.88
C LYS A 164 -2.34 -5.77 -19.82
N LEU A 165 -1.02 -5.97 -19.81
CA LEU A 165 -0.34 -6.71 -18.74
C LEU A 165 -0.55 -6.05 -17.36
N VAL A 166 -0.57 -4.72 -17.28
CA VAL A 166 -0.91 -3.99 -16.04
C VAL A 166 -2.34 -4.27 -15.61
N TRP A 167 -3.30 -4.30 -16.55
CA TRP A 167 -4.68 -4.65 -16.22
C TRP A 167 -4.82 -6.11 -15.76
N ASP A 168 -4.04 -7.03 -16.34
CA ASP A 168 -4.00 -8.42 -15.89
C ASP A 168 -3.42 -8.52 -14.47
N MET A 169 -2.43 -7.70 -14.11
CA MET A 169 -1.94 -7.59 -12.72
C MET A 169 -3.03 -7.07 -11.78
N ILE A 170 -3.74 -6.00 -12.15
CA ILE A 170 -4.85 -5.46 -11.36
C ILE A 170 -5.97 -6.49 -11.20
N LYS A 171 -6.25 -7.29 -12.24
CA LYS A 171 -7.24 -8.36 -12.19
C LYS A 171 -6.90 -9.40 -11.12
N ILE A 172 -5.63 -9.77 -10.96
CA ILE A 172 -5.18 -10.65 -9.87
C ILE A 172 -5.48 -10.03 -8.50
N HIS A 173 -5.25 -8.73 -8.30
CA HIS A 173 -5.59 -8.06 -7.04
C HIS A 173 -7.09 -8.09 -6.72
N VAL A 174 -7.93 -8.05 -7.75
CA VAL A 174 -9.39 -8.08 -7.60
C VAL A 174 -9.91 -9.51 -7.37
N GLU A 175 -9.39 -10.49 -8.10
CA GLU A 175 -9.88 -11.87 -8.07
C GLU A 175 -9.32 -12.70 -6.92
N ASP A 176 -8.02 -12.56 -6.63
CA ASP A 176 -7.32 -13.36 -5.61
C ASP A 176 -7.16 -12.61 -4.27
N GLY A 177 -7.35 -11.30 -4.27
CA GLY A 177 -7.24 -10.46 -3.08
C GLY A 177 -8.43 -10.63 -2.11
N PRO A 178 -8.65 -9.65 -1.22
CA PRO A 178 -7.99 -8.34 -1.16
C PRO A 178 -6.60 -8.40 -0.50
N PHE A 179 -5.54 -8.02 -1.23
CA PHE A 179 -4.22 -7.76 -0.64
C PHE A 179 -4.15 -6.39 0.05
N PHE A 180 -5.10 -5.51 -0.27
CA PHE A 180 -5.31 -4.21 0.34
C PHE A 180 -6.76 -4.06 0.77
N SER A 181 -6.99 -3.52 1.96
CA SER A 181 -8.34 -3.13 2.41
C SER A 181 -8.47 -1.61 2.34
N GLY A 182 -8.96 -1.11 1.20
CA GLY A 182 -9.25 0.31 0.99
C GLY A 182 -10.57 0.73 1.62
N LEU A 183 -10.60 1.90 2.28
CA LEU A 183 -11.80 2.41 2.97
C LEU A 183 -12.39 3.67 2.33
N SER A 184 -11.54 4.52 1.81
CA SER A 184 -11.91 5.74 1.09
C SER A 184 -10.82 6.05 0.06
N ALA A 185 -11.19 6.65 -1.06
CA ALA A 185 -10.26 7.07 -2.11
C ALA A 185 -10.60 8.47 -2.60
N ASN A 186 -9.63 9.11 -3.25
CA ASN A 186 -9.79 10.41 -3.94
C ASN A 186 -10.37 11.52 -3.04
N THR A 187 -9.99 11.55 -1.76
CA THR A 187 -10.31 12.68 -0.87
C THR A 187 -9.75 13.97 -1.48
N PRO A 188 -10.57 15.03 -1.65
CA PRO A 188 -10.10 16.26 -2.26
C PRO A 188 -8.92 16.88 -1.50
N ALA A 189 -7.84 17.23 -2.20
CA ALA A 189 -6.77 18.06 -1.66
C ALA A 189 -6.98 19.51 -2.09
N ILE A 190 -7.16 20.39 -1.09
CA ILE A 190 -7.37 21.83 -1.34
C ILE A 190 -6.00 22.49 -1.51
N VAL A 191 -5.78 23.12 -2.67
CA VAL A 191 -4.63 23.98 -2.91
C VAL A 191 -5.06 25.43 -2.75
N LEU A 192 -4.36 26.16 -1.88
CA LEU A 192 -4.59 27.59 -1.66
C LEU A 192 -3.69 28.39 -2.59
N VAL A 193 -4.29 29.22 -3.44
CA VAL A 193 -3.57 30.15 -4.33
C VAL A 193 -3.87 31.57 -3.90
N LYS A 194 -2.82 32.37 -3.67
CA LYS A 194 -2.97 33.78 -3.29
C LYS A 194 -3.56 34.55 -4.47
N LYS A 195 -4.51 35.44 -4.18
CA LYS A 195 -5.10 36.33 -5.20
C LYS A 195 -4.00 37.15 -5.88
N GLY A 196 -4.04 37.21 -7.20
CA GLY A 196 -3.04 37.89 -8.02
C GLY A 196 -1.90 36.99 -8.51
N LEU A 197 -1.77 35.75 -8.02
CA LEU A 197 -0.87 34.74 -8.60
C LEU A 197 -1.62 33.99 -9.69
N ASN A 198 -1.11 34.07 -10.91
CA ASN A 198 -1.70 33.49 -12.11
C ASN A 198 -0.88 32.33 -12.64
N ASN A 199 -1.45 31.69 -13.67
CA ASN A 199 -0.93 30.50 -14.33
C ASN A 199 -0.82 29.24 -13.45
N VAL A 200 -1.36 29.27 -12.23
CA VAL A 200 -1.54 28.07 -11.42
C VAL A 200 -2.74 27.28 -11.97
N PRO A 201 -2.58 26.01 -12.38
CA PRO A 201 -3.68 25.21 -12.92
C PRO A 201 -4.85 25.11 -11.94
N LYS A 202 -6.06 25.32 -12.45
CA LYS A 202 -7.31 25.08 -11.74
C LYS A 202 -7.75 23.65 -11.97
N ARG A 203 -8.74 23.22 -11.16
CA ARG A 203 -9.37 21.89 -11.30
C ARG A 203 -9.75 21.56 -12.75
N ASP A 204 -10.35 22.51 -13.46
CA ASP A 204 -10.85 22.30 -14.82
C ASP A 204 -9.74 22.31 -15.88
N ASP A 205 -8.54 22.79 -15.53
CA ASP A 205 -7.35 22.75 -16.39
C ASP A 205 -6.65 21.36 -16.29
N LEU A 206 -7.00 20.55 -15.30
CA LEU A 206 -6.35 19.28 -14.99
C LEU A 206 -7.19 18.08 -15.43
N ALA A 207 -6.55 17.08 -16.03
CA ALA A 207 -7.20 15.81 -16.32
C ALA A 207 -7.77 15.19 -15.03
N LEU A 208 -9.04 14.76 -15.09
CA LEU A 208 -9.80 14.21 -13.95
C LEU A 208 -9.92 15.14 -12.73
N GLY A 209 -9.63 16.44 -12.88
CA GLY A 209 -9.67 17.40 -11.76
C GLY A 209 -8.39 17.46 -10.92
N GLY A 210 -7.30 16.82 -11.38
CA GLY A 210 -6.03 16.74 -10.68
C GLY A 210 -5.78 15.38 -10.02
N PHE A 211 -4.61 15.23 -9.39
CA PHE A 211 -4.17 13.97 -8.81
C PHE A 211 -3.74 14.16 -7.35
N VAL A 212 -4.34 13.40 -6.43
CA VAL A 212 -4.16 13.56 -4.98
C VAL A 212 -3.35 12.41 -4.39
N ALA A 213 -2.42 12.76 -3.49
CA ALA A 213 -1.46 11.84 -2.87
C ALA A 213 -0.59 11.00 -3.82
N PRO A 214 -0.16 11.50 -5.02
CA PRO A 214 0.79 10.77 -5.82
C PRO A 214 2.22 11.05 -5.33
N TRP A 215 2.71 10.23 -4.42
CA TRP A 215 4.03 10.46 -3.78
C TRP A 215 5.22 10.44 -4.74
N ILE A 216 5.04 9.84 -5.92
CA ILE A 216 6.05 9.81 -6.99
C ILE A 216 5.92 10.95 -8.00
N HIS A 217 4.77 11.61 -8.02
CA HIS A 217 4.49 12.68 -8.96
C HIS A 217 4.81 13.99 -8.23
N PRO A 218 5.80 14.76 -8.67
CA PRO A 218 6.33 15.88 -7.91
C PRO A 218 5.39 17.10 -8.00
N THR A 219 4.12 16.97 -7.62
CA THR A 219 3.18 18.09 -7.53
C THR A 219 3.64 19.06 -6.44
N PRO A 220 3.74 20.38 -6.71
CA PRO A 220 3.27 21.11 -7.89
C PRO A 220 4.32 21.38 -8.98
N ALA A 221 5.53 20.81 -8.93
CA ALA A 221 6.58 21.04 -9.95
C ALA A 221 6.14 20.62 -11.37
N VAL A 222 5.31 19.59 -11.48
CA VAL A 222 4.66 19.15 -12.73
C VAL A 222 3.69 20.16 -13.37
N TYR A 223 3.40 21.26 -12.66
CA TYR A 223 2.54 22.34 -13.14
C TYR A 223 3.38 23.53 -13.65
N ASP A 224 4.67 23.31 -13.87
CA ASP A 224 5.63 24.28 -14.39
C ASP A 224 5.57 25.61 -13.61
N PRO A 225 5.85 25.60 -12.28
CA PRO A 225 5.72 26.79 -11.43
C PRO A 225 6.60 27.96 -11.86
N GLU A 226 7.62 27.75 -12.69
CA GLU A 226 8.41 28.79 -13.35
C GLU A 226 7.59 29.67 -14.31
N THR A 227 6.40 29.20 -14.71
CA THR A 227 5.47 29.95 -15.56
C THR A 227 4.46 30.77 -14.75
N TYR A 228 4.45 30.64 -13.42
CA TYR A 228 3.56 31.40 -12.57
C TYR A 228 3.98 32.87 -12.52
N TYR A 229 3.01 33.78 -12.49
CA TYR A 229 3.30 35.21 -12.47
C TYR A 229 2.32 36.00 -11.62
N TRP A 230 2.79 37.11 -11.07
CA TRP A 230 1.95 38.06 -10.34
C TRP A 230 1.35 39.10 -11.29
N ASP A 231 0.08 39.44 -11.11
CA ASP A 231 -0.55 40.60 -11.79
C ASP A 231 0.21 41.91 -11.51
N ASN A 232 0.74 42.04 -10.28
CA ASN A 232 1.60 43.14 -9.86
C ASN A 232 2.85 42.59 -9.14
N PRO A 233 3.94 42.31 -9.88
CA PRO A 233 5.17 41.78 -9.30
C PRO A 233 5.80 42.70 -8.25
N ALA A 234 5.57 44.01 -8.29
CA ALA A 234 6.17 44.95 -7.35
C ALA A 234 5.52 44.93 -5.95
N ALA A 235 4.39 44.27 -5.78
CA ALA A 235 3.64 44.21 -4.52
C ALA A 235 3.89 42.91 -3.71
N HIS A 236 4.77 42.03 -4.19
CA HIS A 236 4.95 40.67 -3.66
C HIS A 236 6.42 40.26 -3.54
#